data_AF-A0A520JU59-F1
#
_entry.id   AF-A0A520JU59-F1
#
_cell.length_a   1.000
_cell.length_b   1.000
_cell.length_c   1.000
_cell.angle_alpha   90.00
_cell.angle_beta   90.00
_cell.angle_gamma   90.00
#
_symmetry.space_group_name_H-M   'P 1'
#
loop_
_entity.id
_entity.type
_entity.pdbx_description
1 polymer ?
#
loop_
_entity_poly.entity_id
_entity_poly.type
_entity_poly.pdbx_seq_one_letter_code
_entity_poly.pdbx_strand_id
1 'polypeptide(L)' 'MDVGRDNLGNFYDGTITPADVVLALKLAVTGEYDPIGDVNDDHQISSLDALTILQAAAVGGN' A
#
# COMPACT_ATOMS: atom_id res chain seq x y z
N MET A 1 10.49 -17.61 -8.14
CA MET A 1 10.27 -16.16 -8.09
C MET A 1 9.03 -16.00 -7.24
N ASP A 2 9.22 -16.09 -5.93
CA ASP A 2 8.17 -15.80 -4.97
C ASP A 2 8.16 -14.28 -4.90
N VAL A 3 7.15 -13.64 -5.50
CA VAL A 3 6.90 -12.21 -5.26
C VAL A 3 6.38 -12.15 -3.83
N GLY A 4 7.32 -12.11 -2.89
CA GLY A 4 7.04 -12.08 -1.47
C GLY A 4 6.07 -10.95 -1.15
N ARG A 5 5.39 -11.08 -0.03
CA ARG A 5 4.47 -10.05 0.48
C ARG A 5 5.16 -8.70 0.81
N ASP A 6 6.42 -8.52 0.41
CA ASP A 6 7.26 -7.34 0.65
C ASP A 6 7.00 -6.19 -0.34
N ASN A 7 6.25 -6.42 -1.41
CA ASN A 7 5.87 -5.40 -2.40
C ASN A 7 4.42 -4.89 -2.24
N LEU A 8 3.67 -5.40 -1.26
CA LEU A 8 2.33 -4.91 -0.97
C LEU A 8 2.42 -3.46 -0.51
N GLY A 9 1.62 -2.58 -1.11
CA GLY A 9 1.61 -1.16 -0.82
C GLY A 9 2.64 -0.32 -1.58
N ASN A 10 3.34 -0.88 -2.56
CA ASN A 10 4.22 -0.14 -3.47
C ASN A 10 3.59 -0.11 -4.87
N PHE A 11 3.19 1.08 -5.30
CA PHE A 11 2.46 1.26 -6.55
C PHE A 11 3.37 1.46 -7.78
N TYR A 12 4.69 1.67 -7.61
CA TYR A 12 5.52 2.15 -8.72
C TYR A 12 6.95 1.60 -8.81
N ASP A 13 7.77 1.66 -7.76
CA ASP A 13 9.23 1.67 -7.94
C ASP A 13 10.02 0.62 -7.14
N GLY A 14 9.33 -0.25 -6.40
CA GLY A 14 9.99 -1.25 -5.54
C GLY A 14 10.21 -0.75 -4.11
N THR A 15 9.90 0.52 -3.84
CA THR A 15 10.13 1.17 -2.54
C THR A 15 8.81 1.70 -2.01
N ILE A 16 8.51 1.40 -0.76
CA ILE A 16 7.31 1.96 -0.12
C ILE A 16 7.64 3.38 0.34
N THR A 17 6.97 4.36 -0.26
CA THR A 17 7.16 5.79 -0.01
C THR A 17 5.86 6.45 0.46
N PRO A 18 5.92 7.69 0.99
CA PRO A 18 4.71 8.44 1.27
C PRO A 18 3.82 8.69 0.04
N ALA A 19 4.34 8.57 -1.19
CA ALA A 19 3.54 8.71 -2.40
C ALA A 19 2.56 7.53 -2.57
N ASP A 20 2.99 6.32 -2.20
CA ASP A 20 2.17 5.11 -2.23
C ASP A 20 0.98 5.18 -1.27
N VAL A 21 1.20 5.81 -0.10
CA VAL A 21 0.15 6.10 0.89
C VAL A 21 -0.94 6.99 0.29
N VAL A 22 -0.55 8.02 -0.48
CA VAL A 22 -1.50 8.93 -1.13
C VAL A 22 -2.30 8.22 -2.21
N LEU A 23 -1.68 7.29 -2.95
CA LEU A 23 -2.37 6.47 -3.95
C LEU A 23 -3.39 5.53 -3.30
N ALA A 24 -3.02 4.82 -2.23
CA ALA A 24 -3.95 3.97 -1.48
C ALA A 24 -5.13 4.76 -0.91
N LEU A 25 -4.89 5.95 -0.33
CA LEU A 25 -5.96 6.85 0.13
C LEU A 25 -6.88 7.30 -1.00
N LYS A 26 -6.31 7.58 -2.18
CA LYS A 26 -7.10 7.99 -3.34
C LYS A 26 -8.01 6.85 -3.81
N LEU A 27 -7.50 5.62 -3.85
CA LEU A 27 -8.27 4.42 -4.18
C LEU A 27 -9.39 4.16 -3.16
N ALA A 28 -9.10 4.32 -1.86
CA ALA A 28 -10.11 4.22 -0.80
C ALA A 28 -11.26 5.24 -0.98
N VAL A 29 -10.95 6.45 -1.44
CA VAL A 29 -11.95 7.51 -1.67
C VAL A 29 -12.73 7.28 -2.97
N THR A 30 -12.09 6.76 -4.03
CA THR A 30 -12.77 6.44 -5.29
C THR A 30 -13.59 5.16 -5.21
N GLY A 31 -13.31 4.31 -4.21
CA GLY A 31 -13.87 2.97 -4.11
C GLY A 31 -13.30 2.01 -5.15
N GLU A 32 -12.17 2.36 -5.76
CA GLU A 32 -11.45 1.47 -6.67
C GLU A 32 -10.62 0.47 -5.87
N TYR A 33 -10.63 -0.77 -6.33
CA TYR A 33 -9.86 -1.86 -5.72
C TYR A 33 -8.59 -2.12 -6.53
N ASP A 34 -7.47 -2.21 -5.83
CA ASP A 34 -6.19 -2.61 -6.37
C ASP A 34 -5.55 -3.65 -5.42
N PRO A 35 -5.23 -4.86 -5.90
CA PRO A 35 -4.64 -5.90 -5.05
C PRO A 35 -3.25 -5.53 -4.49
N ILE A 36 -2.57 -4.53 -5.07
CA ILE A 36 -1.32 -4.00 -4.54
C ILE A 36 -1.59 -3.07 -3.35
N GLY A 37 -2.73 -2.37 -3.36
CA GLY A 37 -3.14 -1.46 -2.30
C GLY A 37 -3.85 -2.13 -1.13
N ASP A 38 -4.34 -3.35 -1.29
CA ASP A 38 -4.93 -4.18 -0.23
C ASP A 38 -3.82 -4.93 0.53
N VAL A 39 -3.25 -4.27 1.53
CA VAL A 39 -2.10 -4.81 2.27
C VAL A 39 -2.52 -5.62 3.48
N ASN A 40 -3.79 -5.54 3.87
CA ASN A 40 -4.37 -6.29 4.98
C ASN A 40 -5.16 -7.54 4.52
N ASP A 41 -5.34 -7.74 3.20
CA ASP A 41 -6.04 -8.84 2.54
C ASP A 41 -7.55 -8.90 2.87
N ASP A 42 -8.15 -7.75 3.25
CA ASP A 42 -9.57 -7.66 3.60
C ASP A 42 -10.51 -7.46 2.38
N HIS A 43 -9.93 -7.48 1.18
CA HIS A 43 -10.59 -7.24 -0.11
C HIS A 43 -11.19 -5.84 -0.25
N GLN A 44 -10.71 -4.86 0.51
CA GLN A 44 -11.18 -3.49 0.47
C GLN A 44 -10.06 -2.50 0.79
N ILE A 45 -9.66 -1.70 -0.21
CA ILE A 45 -8.76 -0.58 0.06
C ILE A 45 -9.46 0.44 0.95
N SER A 46 -8.94 0.62 2.15
CA SER A 46 -9.41 1.61 3.12
C SER A 46 -8.27 2.46 3.67
N SER A 47 -8.63 3.39 4.57
CA SER A 47 -7.64 4.17 5.31
C SER A 47 -6.70 3.30 6.15
N LEU A 48 -7.11 2.07 6.50
CA LEU A 48 -6.31 1.10 7.23
C LEU A 48 -5.13 0.61 6.39
N ASP A 49 -5.34 0.36 5.09
CA ASP A 49 -4.26 -0.03 4.18
C ASP A 49 -3.25 1.10 4.02
N ALA A 50 -3.73 2.32 3.76
CA ALA A 50 -2.87 3.50 3.65
C ALA A 50 -2.02 3.72 4.92
N LEU A 51 -2.59 3.48 6.11
CA LEU A 51 -1.85 3.55 7.37
C LEU A 51 -0.79 2.45 7.49
N THR A 52 -1.09 1.25 7.01
CA THR A 52 -0.15 0.12 7.01
C THR A 52 1.02 0.39 6.06
N ILE A 53 0.74 0.95 4.88
CA ILE A 53 1.74 1.42 3.91
C ILE A 53 2.60 2.54 4.51
N LEU A 54 2.00 3.48 5.24
CA LEU A 54 2.75 4.56 5.91
C LEU A 54 3.71 4.03 6.98
N GLN A 55 3.27 3.03 7.75
CA GLN A 55 4.14 2.35 8.73
C GLN A 55 5.28 1.61 8.04
N ALA A 56 5.01 0.96 6.90
CA ALA A 56 6.04 0.29 6.10
C ALA A 56 7.04 1.30 5.48
N ALA A 57 6.58 2.47 5.02
CA ALA A 57 7.45 3.55 4.56
C ALA A 57 8.35 4.09 5.68
N ALA A 58 7.80 4.19 6.91
CA ALA A 58 8.54 4.70 8.06
C ALA A 58 9.63 3.73 8.57
N VAL A 59 9.42 2.42 8.44
CA VAL A 59 10.41 1.41 8.86
C VAL A 59 11.53 1.22 7.82
N GLY A 60 11.22 1.38 6.53
CA GLY A 60 12.18 1.23 5.42
C GLY A 60 13.14 2.41 5.21
N GLY A 61 12.99 3.51 5.96
CA GLY A 61 13.80 4.72 5.82
C GLY A 61 15.11 4.77 6.62
N ASN A 62 15.64 3.64 7.11
CA ASN A 62 16.92 3.57 7.86
C ASN A 62 18.05 2.92 7.05
#